data_AF-A0A2T2UZW8-F1
#
_entry.id   AF-A0A2T2UZW8-F1
#
_cell.length_a   1.000
_cell.length_b   1.000
_cell.length_c   1.000
_cell.angle_alpha   90.00
_cell.angle_beta   90.00
_cell.angle_gamma   90.00
#
_symmetry.space_group_name_H-M   'P 1'
#
loop_
_entity.id
_entity.type
_entity.pdbx_description
1 polymer ?
#
loop_
_entity_poly.entity_id
_entity_poly.type
_entity_poly.pdbx_seq_one_letter_code
_entity_poly.pdbx_strand_id
1 'polypeptide(L)'
;MVFIVFLLTAALVVPVSLPFFFSSAVDELKVNLVAESYGILLDLLILGWLLLWLSHVADRRERKNRYREEIEDALGWHSPVASHRIVSNVRRLNRSGVTKGLELPEAYLEGASLENVQLGDSNLWGATLKGATLRRAALGGSLLAGANLEGAELESARLDG
;
A
#
# COMPACT_ATOMS: atom_id res chain seq x y z
N MET A 1 12.95 7.67 -10.25
CA MET A 1 13.05 7.55 -11.73
C MET A 1 12.24 8.63 -12.44
N VAL A 2 10.92 8.68 -12.27
CA VAL A 2 10.04 9.67 -12.95
C VAL A 2 10.40 11.13 -12.65
N PHE A 3 10.75 11.47 -11.41
CA PHE A 3 11.17 12.84 -11.02
C PHE A 3 12.47 13.30 -11.70
N ILE A 4 13.40 12.38 -11.95
CA ILE A 4 14.68 12.68 -12.60
C ILE A 4 14.45 12.94 -14.09
N VAL A 5 13.58 12.14 -14.73
CA VAL A 5 13.19 12.34 -16.13
C VAL A 5 12.52 13.70 -16.31
N PHE A 6 11.64 14.11 -15.39
CA PHE A 6 11.02 15.44 -15.40
C PHE A 6 12.04 16.59 -15.30
N LEU A 7 12.99 16.49 -14.38
CA LEU A 7 14.02 17.52 -14.25
C LEU A 7 14.87 17.63 -15.52
N LEU A 8 15.17 16.50 -16.17
CA LEU A 8 15.92 16.47 -17.42
C LEU A 8 15.12 17.06 -18.59
N THR A 9 13.83 16.74 -18.71
CA THR A 9 12.98 17.32 -19.76
C THR A 9 12.76 18.81 -19.55
N ALA A 10 12.49 19.25 -18.32
CA ALA A 10 12.37 20.67 -18.00
C ALA A 10 13.69 21.41 -18.26
N ALA A 11 14.84 20.84 -17.87
CA ALA A 11 16.16 21.41 -18.12
C ALA A 11 16.52 21.48 -19.62
N LEU A 12 15.91 20.65 -20.48
CA LEU A 12 16.10 20.71 -21.92
C LEU A 12 15.17 21.73 -22.59
N VAL A 13 13.89 21.73 -22.20
CA VAL A 13 12.84 22.52 -22.86
C VAL A 13 12.93 24.00 -22.48
N VAL A 14 13.19 24.31 -21.21
CA VAL A 14 13.18 25.70 -20.70
C VAL A 14 14.28 26.57 -21.35
N PRO A 15 15.54 26.13 -21.48
CA PRO A 15 16.58 26.95 -22.11
C PRO A 15 16.39 27.15 -23.62
N VAL A 16 15.77 26.18 -24.30
CA VAL A 16 15.48 26.27 -25.74
C VAL A 16 14.33 27.24 -26.02
N SER A 17 13.38 27.35 -25.10
CA SER A 17 12.21 28.23 -25.22
C SER A 17 12.47 29.65 -24.72
N LEU A 18 13.39 29.85 -23.77
CA LEU A 18 13.74 31.16 -23.19
C LEU A 18 14.05 32.27 -24.22
N PRO A 19 14.89 32.03 -25.27
CA PRO A 19 15.24 33.06 -26.24
C PRO A 19 14.05 33.59 -27.06
N PHE A 20 13.02 32.78 -27.26
CA PHE A 20 11.82 33.16 -28.00
C PHE A 20 10.94 34.15 -27.21
N PHE A 21 10.99 34.11 -25.88
CA PHE A 21 10.27 35.07 -25.02
C PHE A 21 10.92 36.46 -24.97
N PHE A 22 12.22 36.57 -25.30
CA PHE A 22 12.98 37.82 -25.18
C PHE A 22 13.38 38.44 -26.53
N SER A 23 13.07 37.82 -27.68
CA SER A 23 13.39 38.40 -28.99
C SER A 23 12.31 39.41 -29.43
N SER A 24 12.70 40.68 -29.58
CA SER A 24 11.82 41.82 -29.89
C SER A 24 11.54 42.04 -31.39
N ALA A 25 11.60 41.00 -32.23
CA ALA A 25 11.62 41.17 -33.70
C ALA A 25 10.87 40.10 -34.52
N VAL A 26 9.84 39.44 -33.96
CA VAL A 26 9.05 38.43 -34.69
C VAL A 26 7.57 38.80 -34.63
N ASP A 27 6.85 38.69 -35.75
CA ASP A 27 5.41 38.93 -35.91
C ASP A 27 4.63 38.57 -34.63
N GLU A 28 3.86 39.51 -34.05
CA GLU A 28 3.02 39.29 -32.86
C GLU A 28 2.22 37.98 -32.93
N LEU A 29 1.78 37.61 -34.14
CA LEU A 29 1.05 36.37 -34.41
C LEU A 29 1.89 35.11 -34.18
N LYS A 30 3.17 35.11 -34.55
CA LYS A 30 4.08 33.99 -34.34
C LYS A 30 4.46 33.86 -32.86
N VAL A 31 4.67 34.97 -32.17
CA VAL A 31 4.97 34.97 -30.73
C VAL A 31 3.78 34.42 -29.93
N ASN A 32 2.55 34.87 -30.24
CA ASN A 32 1.34 34.36 -29.59
C ASN A 32 1.11 32.88 -29.88
N LEU A 33 1.24 32.45 -31.15
CA LEU A 33 1.06 31.04 -31.51
C LEU A 33 2.09 30.13 -30.83
N VAL A 34 3.34 30.58 -30.74
CA VAL A 34 4.42 29.86 -30.07
C VAL A 34 4.15 29.80 -28.56
N ALA A 35 3.80 30.92 -27.93
CA ALA A 35 3.46 30.97 -26.50
C ALA A 35 2.27 30.05 -26.15
N GLU A 36 1.20 30.07 -26.94
CA GLU A 36 0.05 29.18 -26.78
C GLU A 36 0.44 27.71 -26.93
N SER A 37 1.25 27.38 -27.95
CA SER A 37 1.72 26.01 -28.15
C SER A 37 2.58 25.49 -26.99
N TYR A 38 3.42 26.34 -26.41
CA TYR A 38 4.19 26.01 -25.21
C TYR A 38 3.28 25.83 -23.98
N GLY A 39 2.25 26.66 -23.83
CA GLY A 39 1.24 26.50 -22.78
C GLY A 39 0.54 25.14 -22.86
N ILE A 40 0.06 24.76 -24.05
CA ILE A 40 -0.60 23.47 -24.28
C ILE A 40 0.35 22.30 -23.98
N LEU A 41 1.62 22.38 -24.40
CA LEU A 41 2.62 21.34 -24.12
C LEU A 41 2.90 21.21 -22.61
N LEU A 42 2.96 22.33 -21.90
CA LEU A 42 3.14 22.34 -20.45
C LEU A 42 1.93 21.71 -19.73
N ASP A 43 0.71 22.06 -20.15
CA ASP A 43 -0.52 21.51 -19.60
C ASP A 43 -0.62 19.99 -19.82
N LEU A 44 -0.30 19.51 -21.03
CA LEU A 44 -0.25 18.07 -21.33
C LEU A 44 0.79 17.34 -20.48
N LEU A 45 1.93 17.97 -20.21
CA LEU A 45 2.97 17.39 -19.36
C LEU A 45 2.51 17.30 -17.90
N ILE A 46 1.87 18.33 -17.38
CA ILE A 46 1.31 18.35 -16.03
C ILE A 46 0.20 17.31 -15.89
N LEU A 47 -0.73 17.24 -16.85
CA LEU A 47 -1.81 16.25 -16.87
C LEU A 47 -1.27 14.82 -16.94
N GLY A 48 -0.28 14.57 -17.82
CA GLY A 48 0.36 13.26 -17.94
C GLY A 48 1.04 12.84 -16.63
N TRP A 49 1.73 13.76 -15.96
CA TRP A 49 2.34 13.50 -14.66
C TRP A 49 1.30 13.20 -13.57
N LEU A 50 0.23 14.00 -13.51
CA LEU A 50 -0.86 13.80 -12.57
C LEU A 50 -1.50 12.41 -12.76
N LEU A 51 -1.75 12.00 -14.00
CA LEU A 51 -2.30 10.67 -14.31
C LEU A 51 -1.37 9.54 -13.88
N LEU A 52 -0.07 9.65 -14.13
CA LEU A 52 0.92 8.65 -13.69
C LEU A 52 1.05 8.60 -12.17
N TRP A 53 0.97 9.74 -11.51
CA TRP A 53 0.97 9.79 -10.05
C TRP A 53 -0.31 9.15 -9.48
N LEU A 54 -1.48 9.48 -10.03
CA LEU A 54 -2.76 8.92 -9.64
C LEU A 54 -2.81 7.40 -9.83
N SER A 55 -2.30 6.88 -10.96
CA SER A 55 -2.26 5.43 -11.20
C SER A 55 -1.38 4.72 -10.18
N HIS A 56 -0.19 5.26 -9.89
CA HIS A 56 0.71 4.67 -8.90
C HIS A 56 0.14 4.70 -7.47
N VAL A 57 -0.63 5.74 -7.13
CA VAL A 57 -1.33 5.83 -5.85
C VAL A 57 -2.50 4.83 -5.79
N ALA A 58 -3.26 4.68 -6.88
CA ALA A 58 -4.36 3.73 -6.99
C ALA A 58 -3.87 2.28 -6.80
N ASP A 59 -2.80 1.90 -7.49
CA ASP A 59 -2.18 0.58 -7.42
C ASP A 59 -1.79 0.15 -5.99
N ARG A 60 -1.29 1.11 -5.19
CA ARG A 60 -0.91 0.83 -3.79
C ARG A 60 -2.12 0.52 -2.92
N ARG A 61 -3.25 1.19 -3.16
CA ARG A 61 -4.50 0.96 -2.43
C ARG A 61 -5.12 -0.36 -2.87
N GLU A 62 -5.14 -0.62 -4.17
CA GLU A 62 -5.72 -1.83 -4.74
C GLU A 62 -5.01 -3.10 -4.24
N ARG A 63 -3.67 -3.11 -4.17
CA ARG A 63 -2.94 -4.25 -3.60
C ARG A 63 -3.30 -4.55 -2.15
N LYS A 64 -3.49 -3.51 -1.33
CA LYS A 64 -3.89 -3.69 0.07
C LYS A 64 -5.31 -4.25 0.19
N ASN A 65 -6.23 -3.76 -0.64
CA ASN A 65 -7.60 -4.25 -0.67
C ASN A 65 -7.65 -5.71 -1.13
N ARG A 66 -6.91 -6.06 -2.18
CA ARG A 66 -6.80 -7.44 -2.66
C ARG A 66 -6.31 -8.40 -1.56
N TYR A 67 -5.33 -8.01 -0.75
CA TYR A 67 -4.88 -8.86 0.36
C TYR A 67 -5.95 -9.02 1.45
N ARG A 68 -6.82 -8.02 1.66
CA ARG A 68 -7.95 -8.13 2.59
C ARG A 68 -9.04 -9.03 2.03
N GLU A 69 -9.41 -8.86 0.77
CA GLU A 69 -10.35 -9.73 0.06
C GLU A 69 -9.88 -11.19 0.09
N GLU A 70 -8.59 -11.46 -0.18
CA GLU A 70 -8.05 -12.82 -0.10
C GLU A 70 -8.04 -13.40 1.34
N ILE A 71 -7.98 -12.56 2.37
CA ILE A 71 -8.15 -12.97 3.77
C ILE A 71 -9.61 -13.31 4.02
N GLU A 72 -10.52 -12.40 3.67
CA GLU A 72 -11.97 -12.55 3.82
C GLU A 72 -12.48 -13.82 3.13
N ASP A 73 -12.03 -14.09 1.90
CA ASP A 73 -12.33 -15.30 1.14
C ASP A 73 -11.85 -16.59 1.83
N ALA A 74 -10.82 -16.50 2.67
CA ALA A 74 -10.27 -17.62 3.42
C ALA A 74 -10.91 -17.78 4.80
N LEU A 75 -11.66 -16.79 5.30
CA LEU A 75 -12.39 -16.91 6.57
C LEU A 75 -13.51 -17.97 6.46
N GLY A 76 -13.73 -18.72 7.53
CA GLY A 76 -14.67 -19.85 7.57
C GLY A 76 -14.15 -21.18 7.00
N TRP A 77 -13.00 -21.17 6.32
CA TRP A 77 -12.37 -22.39 5.81
C TRP A 77 -11.45 -23.02 6.86
N HIS A 78 -11.82 -24.21 7.33
CA HIS A 78 -11.06 -24.96 8.33
C HIS A 78 -10.00 -25.84 7.64
N SER A 79 -8.97 -25.22 7.07
CA SER A 79 -7.91 -25.96 6.36
C SER A 79 -6.53 -25.31 6.52
N PRO A 80 -5.44 -26.10 6.46
CA PRO A 80 -4.08 -25.57 6.43
C PRO A 80 -3.84 -24.59 5.27
N VAL A 81 -4.52 -24.77 4.13
CA VAL A 81 -4.41 -23.87 2.98
C VAL A 81 -4.98 -22.49 3.30
N ALA A 82 -6.14 -22.43 3.96
CA ALA A 82 -6.74 -21.17 4.41
C ALA A 82 -5.85 -20.46 5.42
N SER A 83 -5.33 -21.20 6.42
CA SER A 83 -4.34 -20.69 7.39
C SER A 83 -3.14 -20.07 6.68
N HIS A 84 -2.53 -20.78 5.73
CA HIS A 84 -1.40 -20.26 4.97
C HIS A 84 -1.75 -19.01 4.15
N ARG A 85 -2.91 -18.98 3.49
CA ARG A 85 -3.38 -17.80 2.73
C ARG A 85 -3.51 -16.59 3.65
N ILE A 86 -4.20 -16.73 4.77
CA ILE A 86 -4.38 -15.67 5.76
C ILE A 86 -3.02 -15.16 6.26
N VAL A 87 -2.16 -16.05 6.76
CA VAL A 87 -0.83 -15.68 7.28
C VAL A 87 0.01 -14.95 6.22
N SER A 88 0.01 -15.44 4.98
CA SER A 88 0.78 -14.83 3.89
C SER A 88 0.31 -13.40 3.58
N ASN A 89 -1.01 -13.17 3.61
CA ASN A 89 -1.58 -11.86 3.33
C ASN A 89 -1.45 -10.90 4.51
N VAL A 90 -1.57 -11.38 5.75
CA VAL A 90 -1.23 -10.61 6.96
C VAL A 90 0.21 -10.10 6.87
N ARG A 91 1.18 -10.97 6.53
CA ARG A 91 2.59 -10.59 6.38
C ARG A 91 2.81 -9.57 5.26
N ARG A 92 2.11 -9.72 4.13
CA ARG A 92 2.16 -8.74 3.02
C ARG A 92 1.59 -7.39 3.44
N LEU A 93 0.47 -7.39 4.18
CA LEU A 93 -0.15 -6.20 4.74
C LEU A 93 0.79 -5.49 5.72
N ASN A 94 1.43 -6.21 6.64
CA ASN A 94 2.43 -5.65 7.55
C ASN A 94 3.61 -5.00 6.80
N ARG A 95 4.16 -5.67 5.78
CA ARG A 95 5.22 -5.10 4.92
C ARG A 95 4.76 -3.86 4.15
N SER A 96 3.47 -3.74 3.87
CA SER A 96 2.86 -2.57 3.21
C SER A 96 2.49 -1.43 4.17
N GLY A 97 2.79 -1.59 5.47
CA GLY A 97 2.50 -0.62 6.53
C GLY A 97 1.10 -0.74 7.15
N VAL A 98 0.34 -1.79 6.85
CA VAL A 98 -0.92 -2.09 7.55
C VAL A 98 -0.59 -3.01 8.72
N THR A 99 -0.57 -2.44 9.93
CA THR A 99 -0.12 -3.12 11.17
C THR A 99 -1.22 -3.25 12.21
N LYS A 100 -2.39 -2.68 11.94
CA LYS A 100 -3.51 -2.61 12.88
C LYS A 100 -4.86 -2.79 12.19
N GLY A 101 -5.88 -3.15 12.97
CA GLY A 101 -7.26 -3.21 12.53
C GLY A 101 -7.47 -4.21 11.38
N LEU A 102 -6.85 -5.39 11.47
CA LEU A 102 -7.18 -6.48 10.56
C LEU A 102 -8.40 -7.24 11.07
N GLU A 103 -9.32 -7.56 10.15
CA GLU A 103 -10.48 -8.39 10.44
C GLU A 103 -10.12 -9.87 10.20
N LEU A 104 -10.00 -10.63 11.29
CA LEU A 104 -9.69 -12.06 11.32
C LEU A 104 -10.65 -12.85 12.24
N PRO A 105 -11.97 -12.54 12.28
CA PRO A 105 -12.90 -13.29 13.12
C PRO A 105 -12.97 -14.76 12.68
N GLU A 106 -13.01 -15.66 13.66
CA GLU A 106 -13.08 -17.11 13.47
C GLU A 106 -11.97 -17.67 12.55
N ALA A 107 -10.86 -16.95 12.38
CA ALA A 107 -9.79 -17.37 11.49
C ALA A 107 -9.18 -18.71 11.94
N TYR A 108 -9.08 -19.66 11.01
CA TYR A 108 -8.39 -20.93 11.25
C TYR A 108 -6.87 -20.75 11.09
N LEU A 109 -6.17 -20.65 12.21
CA LEU A 109 -4.73 -20.37 12.32
C LEU A 109 -4.02 -21.42 13.19
N GLU A 110 -4.57 -22.65 13.25
CA GLU A 110 -3.96 -23.75 14.00
C GLU A 110 -2.56 -24.07 13.45
N GLY A 111 -1.58 -24.12 14.35
CA GLY A 111 -0.17 -24.35 14.02
C GLY A 111 0.47 -23.24 13.17
N ALA A 112 -0.20 -22.09 12.99
CA ALA A 112 0.28 -21.04 12.11
C ALA A 112 1.57 -20.40 12.62
N SER A 113 2.49 -20.10 11.70
CA SER A 113 3.68 -19.28 12.00
C SER A 113 3.31 -17.80 11.91
N LEU A 114 3.04 -17.18 13.04
CA LEU A 114 2.71 -15.76 13.19
C LEU A 114 3.83 -15.00 13.94
N GLU A 115 5.07 -15.45 13.79
CA GLU A 115 6.22 -14.80 14.42
C GLU A 115 6.38 -13.36 13.91
N ASN A 116 6.61 -12.41 14.82
CA ASN A 116 6.84 -10.98 14.53
C ASN A 116 5.70 -10.26 13.77
N VAL A 117 4.49 -10.84 13.68
CA VAL A 117 3.37 -10.18 13.01
C VAL A 117 2.87 -8.97 13.80
N GLN A 118 2.31 -7.99 13.09
CA GLN A 118 1.69 -6.81 13.69
C GLN A 118 0.18 -6.90 13.50
N LEU A 119 -0.54 -7.10 14.60
CA LEU A 119 -1.98 -7.34 14.69
C LEU A 119 -2.63 -6.45 15.76
N GLY A 120 -2.06 -5.27 16.02
CA GLY A 120 -2.63 -4.34 17.02
C GLY A 120 -4.06 -3.94 16.65
N ASP A 121 -4.93 -3.75 17.62
CA ASP A 121 -6.35 -3.37 17.38
C ASP A 121 -7.09 -4.28 16.37
N SER A 122 -6.61 -5.51 16.13
CA SER A 122 -7.19 -6.43 15.14
C SER A 122 -8.29 -7.27 15.78
N ASN A 123 -9.27 -7.69 14.98
CA ASN A 123 -10.33 -8.56 15.41
C ASN A 123 -9.91 -10.03 15.21
N LEU A 124 -9.63 -10.75 16.29
CA LEU A 124 -9.31 -12.18 16.31
C LEU A 124 -10.39 -12.96 17.08
N TRP A 125 -11.60 -12.42 17.17
CA TRP A 125 -12.69 -13.01 17.93
C TRP A 125 -12.95 -14.44 17.44
N GLY A 126 -12.97 -15.41 18.35
CA GLY A 126 -13.21 -16.82 18.00
C GLY A 126 -12.10 -17.49 17.17
N ALA A 127 -10.96 -16.84 16.90
CA ALA A 127 -9.92 -17.40 16.06
C ALA A 127 -9.30 -18.67 16.67
N THR A 128 -9.03 -19.68 15.84
CA THR A 128 -8.33 -20.90 16.28
C THR A 128 -6.83 -20.69 16.11
N LEU A 129 -6.11 -20.43 17.20
CA LEU A 129 -4.66 -20.22 17.25
C LEU A 129 -3.94 -21.36 17.98
N LYS A 130 -4.59 -22.53 18.10
CA LYS A 130 -4.04 -23.70 18.78
C LYS A 130 -2.67 -24.05 18.20
N GLY A 131 -1.65 -24.17 19.05
CA GLY A 131 -0.28 -24.48 18.61
C GLY A 131 0.39 -23.43 17.71
N ALA A 132 -0.20 -22.24 17.52
CA ALA A 132 0.39 -21.21 16.68
C ALA A 132 1.65 -20.60 17.31
N THR A 133 2.66 -20.28 16.50
CA THR A 133 3.84 -19.55 16.94
C THR A 133 3.57 -18.05 16.84
N LEU A 134 3.36 -17.38 17.98
CA LEU A 134 3.10 -15.94 18.12
C LEU A 134 4.28 -15.20 18.75
N ARG A 135 5.49 -15.78 18.73
CA ARG A 135 6.66 -15.17 19.37
C ARG A 135 6.89 -13.76 18.79
N ARG A 136 7.07 -12.78 19.68
CA ARG A 136 7.27 -11.36 19.34
C ARG A 136 6.13 -10.73 18.52
N ALA A 137 4.95 -11.36 18.46
CA ALA A 137 3.79 -10.76 17.80
C ALA A 137 3.29 -9.55 18.60
N ALA A 138 2.84 -8.51 17.90
CA ALA A 138 2.18 -7.36 18.51
C ALA A 138 0.66 -7.49 18.37
N LEU A 139 -0.02 -7.75 19.47
CA LEU A 139 -1.46 -8.01 19.60
C LEU A 139 -2.16 -6.98 20.50
N GLY A 140 -1.48 -5.89 20.88
CA GLY A 140 -2.03 -4.85 21.75
C GLY A 140 -3.36 -4.28 21.22
N GLY A 141 -4.39 -4.29 22.05
CA GLY A 141 -5.75 -3.85 21.70
C GLY A 141 -6.53 -4.82 20.82
N SER A 142 -5.97 -6.00 20.46
CA SER A 142 -6.69 -6.96 19.62
C SER A 142 -7.81 -7.66 20.39
N LEU A 143 -8.93 -7.91 19.69
CA LEU A 143 -10.08 -8.63 20.25
C LEU A 143 -9.81 -10.14 20.18
N LEU A 144 -9.37 -10.73 21.28
CA LEU A 144 -9.09 -12.17 21.40
C LEU A 144 -10.20 -12.96 22.11
N ALA A 145 -11.35 -12.33 22.38
CA ALA A 145 -12.45 -13.00 23.06
C ALA A 145 -12.89 -14.24 22.26
N GLY A 146 -12.95 -15.40 22.92
CA GLY A 146 -13.28 -16.68 22.29
C GLY A 146 -12.16 -17.32 21.46
N ALA A 147 -11.00 -16.68 21.30
CA ALA A 147 -9.89 -17.27 20.57
C ALA A 147 -9.30 -18.48 21.32
N ASN A 148 -9.01 -19.56 20.60
CA ASN A 148 -8.34 -20.73 21.18
C ASN A 148 -6.82 -20.59 21.04
N LEU A 149 -6.14 -20.30 22.16
CA LEU A 149 -4.68 -20.17 22.25
C LEU A 149 -3.99 -21.40 22.87
N GLU A 150 -4.67 -22.55 22.96
CA GLU A 150 -4.12 -23.77 23.55
C GLU A 150 -2.78 -24.15 22.88
N GLY A 151 -1.71 -24.24 23.66
CA GLY A 151 -0.38 -24.60 23.15
C GLY A 151 0.27 -23.55 22.24
N ALA A 152 -0.30 -22.35 22.10
CA ALA A 152 0.32 -21.27 21.32
C ALA A 152 1.61 -20.76 22.01
N GLU A 153 2.62 -20.45 21.20
CA GLU A 153 3.90 -19.94 21.69
C GLU A 153 3.86 -18.40 21.73
N LEU A 154 3.73 -17.83 22.94
CA LEU A 154 3.58 -16.38 23.15
C LEU A 154 4.85 -15.68 23.67
N GLU A 155 6.03 -16.28 23.49
CA GLU A 155 7.28 -15.69 23.99
C GLU A 155 7.48 -14.27 23.43
N SER A 156 7.63 -13.29 24.32
CA SER A 156 7.77 -11.87 23.97
C SER A 156 6.60 -11.29 23.14
N ALA A 157 5.45 -11.97 23.07
CA ALA A 157 4.25 -11.40 22.47
C ALA A 157 3.74 -10.23 23.32
N ARG A 158 3.32 -9.16 22.64
CA ARG A 158 2.80 -7.94 23.27
C ARG A 158 1.28 -7.93 23.21
N LEU A 159 0.65 -8.09 24.38
CA LEU A 159 -0.82 -8.06 24.55
C LEU A 159 -1.29 -6.78 25.26
N ASP A 160 -0.38 -5.87 25.57
CA ASP A 160 -0.65 -4.59 26.22
C ASP A 160 -1.39 -3.65 25.26
N GLY A 161 -2.60 -3.23 25.64
CA GLY A 161 -3.46 -2.28 24.92
C GLY A 161 -4.51 -1.68 25.85
#